data_AF-A0A9W7AN49-F1
#
_entry.id   AF-A0A9W7AN49-F1
#
_cell.length_a   1.000
_cell.length_b   1.000
_cell.length_c   1.000
_cell.angle_alpha   90.00
_cell.angle_beta   90.00
_cell.angle_gamma   90.00
#
_symmetry.space_group_name_H-M   'P 1'
#
loop_
_entity.id
_entity.type
_entity.pdbx_description
1 polymer ?
#
loop_
_entity_poly.entity_id
_entity_poly.type
_entity_poly.pdbx_seq_one_letter_code
_entity_poly.pdbx_strand_id
1 'polypeptide(L)'
;MSGSMNADNFEKGYKFLEQVEEDEIKTLKEKIKAGQIKGKKGQKSRKRLNTSVDDLPAQQEELKRLLSQRGERHRSQIERTAKSTVKKKLRKNAENGGSAYFLKRSEMKKEIVEAKFEELRKRGGDKAVKKAIERRRKKNSNKDHLKMPSVRK
;
A
#
# COMPACT_ATOMS: atom_id res chain seq x y z
N MET A 1 1.91 10.45 -30.14
CA MET A 1 2.63 9.23 -29.75
C MET A 1 2.42 8.98 -28.26
N SER A 2 1.64 7.99 -27.85
CA SER A 2 1.66 7.52 -26.45
C SER A 2 1.87 6.01 -26.47
N GLY A 3 3.13 5.59 -26.30
CA GLY A 3 3.45 4.21 -26.02
C GLY A 3 2.87 3.82 -24.66
N SER A 4 2.36 2.59 -24.53
CA SER A 4 1.88 2.09 -23.24
C SER A 4 3.04 2.06 -22.24
N MET A 5 2.89 2.78 -21.12
CA MET A 5 3.91 2.82 -20.07
C MET A 5 4.02 1.43 -19.42
N ASN A 6 5.20 0.80 -19.55
CA ASN A 6 5.48 -0.43 -18.84
C ASN A 6 5.86 -0.12 -17.39
N ALA A 7 4.86 -0.19 -16.50
CA ALA A 7 5.01 0.12 -15.08
C ALA A 7 6.05 -0.78 -14.37
N ASP A 8 6.28 -2.01 -14.84
CA ASP A 8 7.24 -2.92 -14.22
C ASP A 8 8.68 -2.51 -14.54
N ASN A 9 8.94 -2.00 -15.75
CA ASN A 9 10.24 -1.46 -16.12
C ASN A 9 10.52 -0.15 -15.38
N PHE A 10 9.51 0.70 -15.24
CA PHE A 10 9.61 1.93 -14.46
C PHE A 10 9.98 1.63 -13.00
N GLU A 11 9.29 0.72 -12.34
CA GLU A 11 9.61 0.37 -10.94
C GLU A 11 11.04 -0.15 -10.76
N LYS A 12 11.53 -0.96 -11.70
CA LYS A 12 12.89 -1.48 -11.63
C LYS A 12 13.93 -0.37 -11.86
N GLY A 13 13.70 0.49 -12.86
CA GLY A 13 14.62 1.59 -13.18
C GLY A 13 14.63 2.69 -12.13
N TYR A 14 13.51 2.91 -11.45
CA TYR A 14 13.32 3.99 -10.48
C TYR A 14 13.16 3.49 -9.04
N LYS A 15 13.79 2.35 -8.70
CA LYS A 15 13.73 1.79 -7.34
C LYS A 15 14.22 2.77 -6.26
N PHE A 16 15.16 3.66 -6.61
CA PHE A 16 15.66 4.69 -5.70
C PHE A 16 14.58 5.69 -5.24
N LEU A 17 13.51 5.87 -6.01
CA LEU A 17 12.40 6.75 -5.62
C LEU A 17 11.68 6.26 -4.36
N GLU A 18 11.67 4.94 -4.09
CA GLU A 18 11.13 4.41 -2.84
C GLU A 18 11.94 4.91 -1.63
N GLN A 19 13.27 4.95 -1.75
CA GLN A 19 14.15 5.44 -0.69
C GLN A 19 14.00 6.95 -0.49
N VAL A 20 13.95 7.72 -1.58
CA VAL A 20 13.71 9.18 -1.52
C VAL A 20 12.38 9.51 -0.85
N GLU A 21 11.32 8.78 -1.19
CA GLU A 21 10.00 8.94 -0.57
C GLU A 21 10.02 8.57 0.93
N GLU A 22 10.78 7.55 1.34
CA GLU A 22 10.95 7.20 2.75
C GLU A 22 11.67 8.30 3.53
N ASP A 23 12.71 8.89 2.96
CA ASP A 23 13.44 10.01 3.56
C ASP A 23 12.57 11.27 3.65
N GLU A 24 11.77 11.55 2.62
CA GLU A 24 10.79 12.66 2.63
C GLU A 24 9.75 12.46 3.74
N ILE A 25 9.15 11.28 3.85
CA ILE A 25 8.21 10.95 4.93
C ILE A 25 8.86 11.10 6.31
N LYS A 26 10.12 10.69 6.45
CA LYS A 26 10.86 10.80 7.72
C LYS A 26 11.10 12.26 8.09
N THR A 27 11.58 13.08 7.15
CA THR A 27 11.81 14.51 7.39
C THR A 27 10.51 15.25 7.72
N LEU A 28 9.40 14.95 7.03
CA LEU A 28 8.09 15.52 7.34
C LEU A 28 7.62 15.16 8.75
N LYS A 29 7.79 13.91 9.18
CA LYS A 29 7.45 13.51 10.56
C LYS A 29 8.26 14.27 11.60
N GLU A 30 9.55 14.50 11.33
CA GLU A 30 10.42 15.27 12.22
C GLU A 30 9.97 16.74 12.30
N LYS A 31 9.61 17.35 11.16
CA LYS A 31 9.07 18.71 11.10
C LYS A 31 7.75 18.84 11.86
N ILE A 32 6.80 17.91 11.64
CA ILE A 32 5.52 17.88 12.36
C ILE A 32 5.76 17.75 13.87
N LYS A 33 6.66 16.86 14.29
CA LYS A 33 7.02 16.69 15.70
C LYS A 33 7.60 17.98 16.29
N ALA A 34 8.46 18.68 15.56
CA ALA A 34 9.00 19.98 15.99
C ALA A 34 7.93 21.07 16.07
N GLY A 35 6.92 21.06 15.19
CA GLY A 35 5.76 21.94 15.25
C GLY A 35 4.88 21.69 16.48
N GLN A 36 4.69 20.42 16.87
CA GLN A 36 3.87 20.03 18.02
C GLN A 36 4.51 20.35 19.39
N ILE A 37 5.85 20.40 19.47
CA ILE A 37 6.54 20.69 20.73
C ILE A 37 6.45 22.18 21.07
N LYS A 38 5.93 22.50 22.26
CA LYS A 38 5.82 23.87 22.78
C LYS A 38 7.10 24.33 23.51
N GLY A 39 7.24 25.65 23.68
CA GLY A 39 8.35 26.27 24.44
C GLY A 39 9.71 26.31 23.73
N LYS A 40 10.76 26.64 24.49
CA LYS A 40 12.13 26.88 23.99
C LYS A 40 12.73 25.67 23.25
N LYS A 41 12.44 24.45 23.71
CA LYS A 41 12.89 23.20 23.05
C LYS A 41 12.27 23.04 21.65
N GLY A 42 11.00 23.37 21.50
CA GLY A 42 10.30 23.38 20.21
C GLY A 42 10.86 24.44 19.28
N GLN A 43 11.10 25.65 19.79
CA GLN A 43 11.68 26.75 19.02
C GLN A 43 13.07 26.40 18.46
N LYS A 44 13.96 25.79 19.28
CA LYS A 44 15.28 25.33 18.82
C LYS A 44 15.17 24.25 17.73
N SER A 45 14.22 23.32 17.88
CA SER A 45 13.98 22.24 16.90
C SER A 45 13.44 22.78 15.58
N ARG A 46 12.51 23.73 15.63
CA ARG A 46 11.96 24.44 14.47
C ARG A 46 13.02 25.24 13.71
N LYS A 47 13.88 25.96 14.43
CA LYS A 47 15.02 26.69 13.85
C LYS A 47 16.02 25.75 13.16
N ARG A 48 16.29 24.57 13.74
CA ARG A 48 17.18 23.56 13.12
C ARG A 48 16.60 22.98 11.84
N LEU A 49 15.29 22.76 11.80
CA LEU A 49 14.60 22.11 10.68
C LEU A 49 14.02 23.11 9.66
N ASN A 50 14.30 24.40 9.81
CA ASN A 50 13.79 25.49 8.99
C ASN A 50 12.27 25.39 8.75
N THR A 51 11.50 25.30 9.84
CA THR A 51 10.02 25.16 9.78
C THR A 51 9.34 26.10 10.76
N SER A 52 8.15 26.58 10.42
CA SER A 52 7.27 27.36 11.31
C SER A 52 6.20 26.47 11.97
N VAL A 53 5.50 27.03 12.96
CA VAL A 53 4.26 26.46 13.52
C VAL A 53 3.13 26.58 12.51
N ASP A 54 3.12 27.64 11.69
CA ASP A 54 2.07 27.90 10.69
C ASP A 54 2.09 26.87 9.55
N ASP A 55 3.24 26.25 9.31
CA ASP A 55 3.40 25.19 8.30
C ASP A 55 2.80 23.84 8.75
N LEU A 56 2.46 23.71 10.04
CA LEU A 56 2.03 22.42 10.63
C LEU A 56 0.81 21.80 9.94
N PRO A 57 -0.27 22.53 9.61
CA PRO A 57 -1.41 21.96 8.90
C PRO A 57 -1.02 21.44 7.52
N ALA A 58 -0.25 22.23 6.76
CA ALA A 58 0.20 21.85 5.41
C ALA A 58 1.11 20.61 5.45
N GLN A 59 2.01 20.52 6.43
CA GLN A 59 2.88 19.34 6.59
C GLN A 59 2.10 18.08 6.95
N GLN A 60 1.06 18.20 7.78
CA GLN A 60 0.20 17.07 8.14
C GLN A 60 -0.62 16.58 6.94
N GLU A 61 -1.14 17.50 6.14
CA GLU A 61 -1.84 17.18 4.90
C GLU A 61 -0.91 16.48 3.90
N GLU A 62 0.30 17.02 3.72
CA GLU A 62 1.29 16.44 2.83
C GLU A 62 1.72 15.04 3.26
N LEU A 63 1.98 14.85 4.56
CA LEU A 63 2.27 13.52 5.11
C LEU A 63 1.13 12.54 4.84
N LYS A 64 -0.14 12.97 5.00
CA LYS A 64 -1.31 12.15 4.72
C LYS A 64 -1.39 11.79 3.22
N ARG A 65 -1.12 12.76 2.34
CA ARG A 65 -1.09 12.59 0.88
C ARG A 65 -0.05 11.55 0.47
N LEU A 66 1.20 11.72 0.91
CA LEU A 66 2.30 10.79 0.62
C LEU A 66 2.01 9.37 1.15
N LEU A 67 1.54 9.25 2.40
CA LEU A 67 1.19 7.94 2.96
C LEU A 67 0.06 7.24 2.18
N SER A 68 -0.91 8.01 1.66
CA SER A 68 -1.98 7.48 0.82
C SER A 68 -1.46 6.99 -0.52
N GLN A 69 -0.68 7.82 -1.23
CA GLN A 69 -0.08 7.48 -2.52
C GLN A 69 0.83 6.25 -2.41
N ARG A 70 1.69 6.20 -1.38
CA ARG A 70 2.52 5.04 -1.07
C ARG A 70 1.69 3.78 -0.86
N GLY A 71 0.60 3.90 -0.09
CA GLY A 71 -0.32 2.80 0.16
C GLY A 71 -1.03 2.30 -1.11
N GLU A 72 -1.37 3.18 -2.04
CA GLU A 72 -1.94 2.83 -3.35
C GLU A 72 -0.91 2.15 -4.25
N ARG A 73 0.30 2.68 -4.31
CA ARG A 73 1.41 2.12 -5.09
C ARG A 73 1.74 0.70 -4.64
N HIS A 74 1.94 0.47 -3.34
CA HIS A 74 2.22 -0.86 -2.80
C HIS A 74 1.07 -1.84 -3.05
N ARG A 75 -0.19 -1.40 -2.88
CA ARG A 75 -1.35 -2.24 -3.21
C ARG A 75 -1.29 -2.66 -4.68
N SER A 76 -1.15 -1.69 -5.58
CA SER A 76 -1.11 -1.92 -7.03
C SER A 76 0.05 -2.84 -7.44
N GLN A 77 1.20 -2.73 -6.77
CA GLN A 77 2.36 -3.58 -6.99
C GLN A 77 2.10 -5.03 -6.55
N ILE A 78 1.49 -5.23 -5.37
CA ILE A 78 1.08 -6.57 -4.90
C ILE A 78 0.07 -7.19 -5.87
N GLU A 79 -0.88 -6.41 -6.40
CA GLU A 79 -1.85 -6.94 -7.35
C GLU A 79 -1.21 -7.32 -8.69
N ARG A 80 -0.30 -6.50 -9.21
CA ARG A 80 0.43 -6.79 -10.45
C ARG A 80 1.33 -8.01 -10.31
N THR A 81 2.10 -8.09 -9.22
CA THR A 81 2.96 -9.24 -8.93
C THR A 81 2.14 -10.52 -8.79
N ALA A 82 1.04 -10.50 -8.04
CA ALA A 82 0.13 -11.66 -7.92
C ALA A 82 -0.49 -12.10 -9.26
N LYS A 83 -0.91 -11.16 -10.11
CA LYS A 83 -1.41 -11.50 -11.46
C LYS A 83 -0.31 -12.06 -12.36
N SER A 84 0.89 -11.49 -12.27
CA SER A 84 2.06 -11.93 -13.04
C SER A 84 2.50 -13.33 -12.63
N THR A 85 2.50 -13.66 -11.34
CA THR A 85 2.85 -15.01 -10.84
C THR A 85 1.84 -16.05 -11.32
N VAL A 86 0.53 -15.78 -11.21
CA VAL A 86 -0.52 -16.67 -11.72
C VAL A 86 -0.37 -16.86 -13.24
N LYS A 87 -0.20 -15.78 -14.00
CA LYS A 87 0.00 -15.87 -15.46
C LYS A 87 1.23 -16.70 -15.83
N LYS A 88 2.34 -16.55 -15.09
CA LYS A 88 3.55 -17.37 -15.28
C LYS A 88 3.30 -18.84 -14.95
N LYS A 89 2.57 -19.14 -13.88
CA LYS A 89 2.18 -20.53 -13.53
C LYS A 89 1.37 -21.17 -14.66
N LEU A 90 0.34 -20.47 -15.15
CA LEU A 90 -0.49 -20.95 -16.27
C LEU A 90 0.31 -21.18 -17.55
N ARG A 91 1.20 -20.25 -17.89
CA ARG A 91 2.08 -20.39 -19.05
C ARG A 91 2.96 -21.64 -18.95
N LYS A 92 3.59 -21.87 -17.80
CA LYS A 92 4.41 -23.08 -17.57
C LYS A 92 3.60 -24.36 -17.66
N ASN A 93 2.38 -24.38 -17.13
CA ASN A 93 1.50 -25.54 -17.22
C ASN A 93 1.12 -25.87 -18.67
N ALA A 94 0.90 -24.84 -19.50
CA ALA A 94 0.64 -25.02 -20.93
C ALA A 94 1.90 -25.49 -21.69
N GLU A 95 3.08 -24.95 -21.37
CA GLU A 95 4.37 -25.38 -21.94
C GLU A 95 4.67 -26.85 -21.61
N ASN A 96 4.28 -27.33 -20.43
CA ASN A 96 4.45 -28.72 -19.99
C ASN A 96 3.45 -29.72 -20.63
N GLY A 97 2.72 -29.31 -21.67
CA GLY A 97 1.76 -30.17 -22.38
C GLY A 97 0.41 -30.32 -21.69
N GLY A 98 0.15 -29.56 -20.60
CA GLY A 98 -1.21 -29.39 -20.11
C GLY A 98 -2.06 -28.69 -21.16
N SER A 99 -3.35 -29.05 -21.26
CA SER A 99 -4.28 -28.30 -22.11
C SER A 99 -4.22 -26.82 -21.75
N ALA A 100 -4.38 -25.93 -22.74
CA ALA A 100 -4.42 -24.48 -22.54
C ALA A 100 -5.60 -24.12 -21.62
N TYR A 101 -5.40 -24.32 -20.31
CA TYR A 101 -6.45 -24.33 -19.31
C TYR A 101 -6.72 -22.89 -18.91
N PHE A 102 -7.64 -22.26 -19.63
CA PHE A 102 -8.25 -21.03 -19.17
C PHE A 102 -9.10 -21.37 -17.94
N LEU A 103 -8.52 -21.20 -16.74
CA LEU A 103 -9.23 -21.34 -15.47
C LEU A 103 -10.57 -20.61 -15.54
N LYS A 104 -11.59 -21.19 -14.91
CA LYS A 104 -12.86 -20.49 -14.75
C LYS A 104 -12.61 -19.19 -13.99
N ARG A 105 -13.43 -18.16 -14.25
CA ARG A 105 -13.30 -16.85 -13.59
C ARG A 105 -13.28 -16.96 -12.05
N SER A 106 -14.01 -17.92 -11.49
CA SER A 106 -14.03 -18.20 -10.04
C SER A 106 -12.69 -18.76 -9.53
N GLU A 107 -12.09 -19.70 -10.25
CA GLU A 107 -10.81 -20.33 -9.92
C GLU A 107 -9.66 -19.33 -10.07
N MET A 108 -9.64 -18.57 -11.17
CA MET A 108 -8.66 -17.49 -11.37
C MET A 108 -8.70 -16.46 -10.24
N LYS A 109 -9.89 -16.11 -9.75
CA LYS A 109 -10.03 -15.22 -8.59
C LYS A 109 -9.45 -15.84 -7.32
N LYS A 110 -9.65 -17.14 -7.08
CA LYS A 110 -9.07 -17.84 -5.93
C LYS A 110 -7.55 -17.83 -5.99
N GLU A 111 -6.96 -18.21 -7.13
CA GLU A 111 -5.52 -18.22 -7.30
C GLU A 111 -4.89 -16.83 -7.16
N ILE A 112 -5.52 -15.79 -7.70
CA ILE A 112 -5.04 -14.40 -7.52
C ILE A 112 -5.09 -14.00 -6.04
N VAL A 113 -6.13 -14.40 -5.32
CA VAL A 113 -6.26 -14.09 -3.88
C VAL A 113 -5.18 -14.82 -3.08
N GLU A 114 -4.93 -16.09 -3.37
CA GLU A 114 -3.85 -16.87 -2.76
C GLU A 114 -2.49 -16.24 -3.05
N ALA A 115 -2.20 -15.92 -4.31
CA ALA A 115 -0.97 -15.25 -4.72
C ALA A 115 -0.81 -13.86 -4.05
N LYS A 116 -1.90 -13.11 -3.85
CA LYS A 116 -1.85 -11.84 -3.10
C LYS A 116 -1.46 -12.06 -1.63
N PHE A 117 -1.97 -13.11 -0.98
CA PHE A 117 -1.60 -13.43 0.40
C PHE A 117 -0.17 -13.96 0.51
N GLU A 118 0.29 -14.74 -0.46
CA GLU A 118 1.69 -15.16 -0.56
C GLU A 118 2.64 -13.95 -0.71
N GLU A 119 2.32 -13.01 -1.60
CA GLU A 119 3.12 -11.79 -1.79
C GLU A 119 3.10 -10.89 -0.54
N LEU A 120 1.96 -10.77 0.14
CA LEU A 120 1.89 -10.10 1.44
C LEU A 120 2.76 -10.77 2.50
N ARG A 121 2.77 -12.11 2.54
CA ARG A 121 3.62 -12.88 3.45
C ARG A 121 5.11 -12.69 3.15
N LYS A 122 5.51 -12.70 1.87
CA LYS A 122 6.91 -12.46 1.48
C LYS A 122 7.42 -11.09 1.92
N ARG A 123 6.59 -10.05 1.79
CA ARG A 123 6.98 -8.66 2.09
C ARG A 123 6.94 -8.32 3.58
N GLY A 124 5.93 -8.79 4.31
CA GLY A 124 5.66 -8.37 5.69
C GLY A 124 5.44 -9.50 6.70
N GLY A 125 5.73 -10.74 6.29
CA GLY A 125 5.56 -11.94 7.10
C GLY A 125 4.11 -12.25 7.47
N ASP A 126 3.95 -13.18 8.41
CA ASP A 126 2.62 -13.59 8.89
C ASP A 126 1.89 -12.47 9.65
N LYS A 127 2.62 -11.52 10.25
CA LYS A 127 2.02 -10.36 10.92
C LYS A 127 1.25 -9.48 9.93
N ALA A 128 1.80 -9.23 8.74
CA ALA A 128 1.12 -8.45 7.71
C ALA A 128 -0.14 -9.16 7.19
N VAL A 129 -0.07 -10.49 7.00
CA VAL A 129 -1.22 -11.30 6.60
C VAL A 129 -2.32 -11.26 7.65
N LYS A 130 -2.00 -11.52 8.92
CA LYS A 130 -2.95 -11.44 10.04
C LYS A 130 -3.64 -10.07 10.10
N LYS A 131 -2.88 -8.99 9.97
CA LYS A 131 -3.40 -7.61 9.95
C LYS A 131 -4.34 -7.36 8.76
N ALA A 132 -4.02 -7.89 7.59
CA ALA A 132 -4.89 -7.78 6.42
C ALA A 132 -6.22 -8.53 6.61
N ILE A 133 -6.16 -9.73 7.18
CA ILE A 133 -7.35 -10.54 7.53
C ILE A 133 -8.20 -9.82 8.58
N GLU A 134 -7.58 -9.31 9.64
CA GLU A 134 -8.27 -8.57 10.70
C GLU A 134 -8.99 -7.33 10.16
N ARG A 135 -8.32 -6.54 9.31
CA ARG A 135 -8.94 -5.38 8.62
C ARG A 135 -10.14 -5.80 7.78
N ARG A 136 -10.04 -6.93 7.06
CA ARG A 136 -11.15 -7.47 6.27
C ARG A 136 -12.31 -7.89 7.17
N ARG A 137 -12.04 -8.57 8.28
CA ARG A 137 -13.05 -8.97 9.28
C ARG A 137 -13.77 -7.76 9.87
N LYS A 138 -13.04 -6.75 10.33
CA LYS A 138 -13.60 -5.48 10.84
C LYS A 138 -14.47 -4.78 9.79
N LYS A 139 -14.01 -4.71 8.53
CA LYS A 139 -14.78 -4.11 7.44
C LYS A 139 -16.08 -4.88 7.16
N ASN A 140 -16.05 -6.20 7.21
CA ASN A 140 -17.25 -7.03 7.02
C ASN A 140 -18.23 -6.85 8.18
N SER A 141 -17.76 -6.97 9.42
CA SER A 141 -18.58 -6.73 10.62
C SER A 141 -19.24 -5.34 10.58
N ASN A 142 -18.52 -4.27 10.23
CA ASN A 142 -19.12 -2.94 10.09
C ASN A 142 -20.21 -2.88 9.01
N LYS A 143 -20.02 -3.58 7.89
CA LYS A 143 -21.05 -3.68 6.83
C LYS A 143 -22.26 -4.48 7.29
N ASP A 144 -22.03 -5.54 8.05
CA ASP A 144 -23.10 -6.39 8.57
C ASP A 144 -23.91 -5.62 9.62
N HIS A 145 -23.25 -4.90 10.54
CA HIS A 145 -23.91 -3.98 11.48
C HIS A 145 -24.73 -2.90 10.77
N LEU A 146 -24.22 -2.33 9.68
CA LEU A 146 -24.96 -1.34 8.89
C LEU A 146 -26.22 -1.92 8.22
N LYS A 147 -26.22 -3.22 7.92
CA LYS A 147 -27.35 -3.91 7.29
C LYS A 147 -28.37 -4.44 8.30
N MET A 148 -28.01 -4.49 9.58
CA MET A 148 -28.97 -4.87 10.62
C MET A 148 -30.03 -3.76 10.76
N PRO A 149 -31.32 -4.10 10.85
CA PRO A 149 -32.36 -3.12 11.14
C PRO A 149 -32.02 -2.39 12.44
N SER A 150 -31.80 -1.08 12.38
CA SER A 150 -31.62 -0.29 13.59
C SER A 150 -32.98 -0.15 14.27
N VAL A 151 -33.21 -0.87 15.36
CA VAL A 151 -34.35 -0.60 16.24
C VAL A 151 -34.12 0.79 16.83
N ARG A 152 -34.77 1.83 16.27
CA ARG A 152 -34.96 3.09 16.97
C ARG A 152 -35.88 2.80 18.15
N LYS A 153 -35.32 2.88 19.37
CA LYS A 153 -36.13 3.12 20.57
C LYS A 153 -36.38 4.61 20.69
#